data_AF-A0A6B3F7Z3-F1
#
_entry.id   AF-A0A6B3F7Z3-F1
#
_cell.length_a   1.000
_cell.length_b   1.000
_cell.length_c   1.000
_cell.angle_alpha   90.00
_cell.angle_beta   90.00
_cell.angle_gamma   90.00
#
_symmetry.space_group_name_H-M   'P 1'
#
loop_
_entity.id
_entity.type
_entity.pdbx_description
1 polymer ?
#
loop_
_entity_poly.entity_id
_entity_poly.type
_entity_poly.pdbx_seq_one_letter_code
_entity_poly.pdbx_strand_id
1 'polypeptide(L)' 'TIEWFDFGVYAYLAGTLGKVFFPSSSPGAQVVQTFATFAAAFLVRPLGGLVFGPLGDRIGRQKVLAVTII' A
#
# COMPACT_ATOMS: atom_id res chain seq x y z
N THR A 1 -4.40 -16.67 -6.12
CA THR A 1 -3.33 -15.84 -5.52
C THR A 1 -3.31 -14.48 -6.22
N ILE A 2 -4.28 -13.61 -5.89
CA ILE A 2 -4.42 -12.27 -6.49
C ILE A 2 -3.37 -11.29 -5.94
N GLU A 3 -2.95 -11.44 -4.68
CA GLU A 3 -1.96 -10.55 -4.06
C GLU A 3 -0.60 -10.57 -4.78
N TRP A 4 -0.18 -11.72 -5.27
CA TRP A 4 1.07 -11.86 -6.05
C TRP A 4 1.00 -11.20 -7.41
N PHE A 5 -0.20 -11.15 -8.02
CA PHE A 5 -0.42 -10.44 -9.26
C PHE A 5 -0.27 -8.93 -9.06
N ASP A 6 -0.87 -8.38 -8.00
CA ASP A 6 -0.67 -6.98 -7.63
C ASP A 6 0.82 -6.67 -7.38
N PHE A 7 1.51 -7.51 -6.59
CA PHE A 7 2.94 -7.29 -6.33
C PHE A 7 3.79 -7.30 -7.61
N GLY A 8 3.50 -8.19 -8.55
CA GLY A 8 4.19 -8.24 -9.84
C GLY A 8 3.95 -7.00 -10.69
N VAL A 9 2.70 -6.54 -10.80
CA VAL A 9 2.33 -5.32 -11.54
C VAL A 9 2.95 -4.08 -10.90
N TYR A 10 2.98 -4.00 -9.58
CA TYR A 10 3.61 -2.91 -8.85
C TYR A 10 5.13 -2.86 -9.05
N ALA A 11 5.81 -4.01 -9.04
CA ALA A 11 7.25 -4.08 -9.31
C ALA A 11 7.58 -3.62 -10.74
N TYR A 12 6.75 -4.01 -11.71
CA TYR A 12 6.88 -3.56 -13.10
C TYR A 12 6.69 -2.03 -13.26
N LEU A 13 5.73 -1.46 -12.52
CA LEU A 13 5.43 -0.03 -12.57
C LEU A 13 6.36 0.84 -11.72
N ALA A 14 7.23 0.28 -10.89
CA ALA A 14 8.07 1.03 -9.95
C ALA A 14 8.95 2.11 -10.63
N GLY A 15 9.48 1.82 -11.83
CA GLY A 15 10.26 2.79 -12.61
C GLY A 15 9.43 3.95 -13.16
N THR A 16 8.18 3.68 -13.54
CA THR A 16 7.24 4.71 -14.01
C THR A 16 6.73 5.55 -12.85
N LEU A 17 6.38 4.92 -11.73
CA LEU A 17 5.97 5.59 -10.50
C LEU A 17 7.07 6.51 -9.97
N GLY A 18 8.34 6.08 -10.02
CA GLY A 18 9.48 6.92 -9.62
C GLY A 18 9.62 8.20 -10.44
N LYS A 19 9.40 8.12 -11.76
CA LYS A 19 9.46 9.28 -12.65
C LYS A 19 8.26 10.22 -12.49
N VAL A 20 7.08 9.68 -12.22
CA VAL A 20 5.84 10.47 -12.10
C VAL A 20 5.72 11.13 -10.72
N PHE A 21 6.05 10.41 -9.64
CA PHE A 21 5.93 10.92 -8.27
C PHE A 21 7.19 11.62 -7.77
N PHE A 22 8.37 11.29 -8.31
CA PHE A 22 9.65 11.88 -7.90
C PHE A 22 10.47 12.43 -9.09
N PRO A 23 9.89 13.28 -9.96
CA PRO A 23 10.55 13.75 -11.19
C PRO A 23 11.83 14.55 -10.94
N SER A 24 12.00 15.14 -9.75
CA SER A 24 13.17 15.96 -9.36
C SER A 24 14.32 15.17 -8.74
N SER A 25 14.14 13.88 -8.48
CA SER A 25 15.16 13.01 -7.87
C SER A 25 16.10 12.42 -8.92
N SER A 26 17.36 12.13 -8.57
CA SER A 26 18.29 11.45 -9.50
C SER A 26 17.79 10.05 -9.87
N PRO A 27 18.15 9.48 -11.03
CA PRO A 27 17.58 8.20 -11.50
C PRO A 27 17.73 7.04 -10.50
N GLY A 28 18.83 7.00 -9.75
CA GLY A 28 19.01 6.02 -8.66
C GLY A 28 18.16 6.32 -7.43
N ALA A 29 17.99 7.60 -7.06
CA ALA A 29 17.19 8.01 -5.91
C ALA A 29 15.68 7.84 -6.16
N GLN A 30 15.21 7.99 -7.40
CA GLN A 30 13.80 7.76 -7.78
C GLN A 30 13.35 6.34 -7.45
N VAL A 31 14.16 5.34 -7.83
CA VAL A 31 13.86 3.93 -7.59
C VAL A 31 13.80 3.64 -6.09
N VAL A 32 14.77 4.15 -5.32
CA VAL A 32 14.82 3.99 -3.86
C VAL A 32 13.61 4.64 -3.19
N GLN A 33 13.21 5.85 -3.60
CA GLN A 33 12.04 6.55 -3.06
C GLN A 33 10.73 5.81 -3.38
N THR A 34 10.60 5.24 -4.57
CA THR A 34 9.45 4.40 -4.91
C THR A 34 9.39 3.16 -4.02
N PHE A 35 10.50 2.45 -3.84
CA PHE A 35 10.55 1.30 -2.93
C PHE A 35 10.29 1.68 -1.46
N ALA A 36 10.77 2.85 -1.02
CA ALA A 36 10.48 3.36 0.32
C ALA A 36 9.00 3.66 0.51
N THR A 37 8.34 4.22 -0.51
CA THR A 37 6.88 4.46 -0.51
C THR A 37 6.11 3.14 -0.42
N PHE A 38 6.57 2.11 -1.14
CA PHE A 38 6.00 0.76 -1.00
C PHE A 38 6.20 0.19 0.41
N ALA A 39 7.40 0.28 0.97
CA ALA A 39 7.67 -0.18 2.33
C ALA A 39 6.80 0.55 3.37
N ALA A 40 6.56 1.85 3.18
CA ALA A 40 5.63 2.61 4.00
C ALA A 40 4.19 2.08 3.89
N ALA A 41 3.72 1.74 2.68
CA ALA A 41 2.40 1.14 2.50
C ALA A 41 2.27 -0.22 3.22
N PHE A 42 3.36 -1.01 3.28
CA PHE A 42 3.38 -2.25 4.08
C PHE A 42 3.28 -2.00 5.58
N LEU A 43 3.82 -0.89 6.11
CA LEU A 43 3.68 -0.51 7.52
C LEU A 43 2.27 -0.02 7.85
N VAL A 44 1.57 0.59 6.89
CA VAL A 44 0.18 1.01 7.07
C VAL A 44 -0.77 -0.19 7.19
N ARG A 45 -0.46 -1.34 6.56
CA ARG A 45 -1.28 -2.57 6.64
C ARG A 45 -1.53 -3.09 8.08
N PRO A 46 -0.51 -3.31 8.93
CA PRO A 46 -0.71 -3.73 10.32
C PRO A 46 -1.36 -2.63 11.17
N LEU A 47 -1.11 -1.35 10.89
CA LEU A 47 -1.78 -0.24 11.56
C LEU A 47 -3.28 -0.23 11.25
N GLY A 48 -3.66 -0.46 9.99
CA GLY A 48 -5.05 -0.65 9.59
C GLY A 48 -5.69 -1.81 10.35
N GLY A 49 -5.02 -2.98 10.42
CA GLY A 49 -5.52 -4.13 11.19
C GLY A 49 -5.68 -3.85 12.69
N LEU A 50 -4.77 -3.10 13.30
CA LEU A 50 -4.84 -2.71 14.72
C LEU A 50 -5.98 -1.75 15.03
N VAL A 51 -6.34 -0.87 14.09
CA VAL A 51 -7.45 0.07 14.27
C VAL A 51 -8.79 -0.60 13.92
N PHE A 52 -8.87 -1.24 12.75
CA PHE A 52 -10.11 -1.85 12.25
C PHE A 52 -10.43 -3.20 12.90
N GLY A 53 -9.46 -3.90 13.50
CA GLY A 53 -9.69 -5.15 14.24
C GLY A 53 -10.58 -4.97 15.47
N PRO A 54 -10.18 -4.14 16.45
CA PRO A 54 -11.01 -3.82 17.62
C PRO A 54 -12.33 -3.12 17.25
N LEU A 55 -12.31 -2.32 16.18
CA LEU A 55 -13.52 -1.70 15.64
C LEU A 55 -14.51 -2.74 15.10
N GLY A 56 -14.01 -3.77 14.43
CA GLY A 56 -14.79 -4.91 13.91
C GLY A 56 -15.42 -5.75 15.00
N ASP A 57 -14.72 -5.94 16.12
CA ASP A 57 -15.23 -6.68 17.28
C ASP A 57 -16.25 -5.85 18.10
N ARG A 58 -16.19 -4.51 18.08
CA ARG A 58 -17.18 -3.65 18.76
C ARG A 58 -18.42 -3.31 17.94
N ILE A 59 -18.28 -3.06 16.64
CA ILE A 59 -19.35 -2.53 15.77
C ILE A 59 -19.98 -3.62 14.89
N GLY A 60 -19.34 -4.79 14.82
CA GLY A 60 -19.76 -5.95 14.02
C GLY A 60 -18.97 -6.05 12.71
N ARG A 61 -18.41 -7.23 12.46
CA ARG A 61 -17.52 -7.53 11.32
C ARG A 61 -18.08 -7.13 9.96
N GLN A 62 -19.39 -7.27 9.76
CA GLN A 62 -20.06 -6.95 8.50
C GLN A 62 -20.05 -5.44 8.17
N LYS A 63 -20.18 -4.58 9.19
CA LYS A 63 -20.16 -3.11 9.00
C LYS A 63 -18.75 -2.59 8.74
N VAL A 64 -17.75 -3.16 9.41
CA VAL A 64 -16.35 -2.77 9.22
C VAL A 64 -15.83 -3.22 7.85
N LEU A 65 -16.24 -4.40 7.38
CA LEU A 65 -15.95 -4.84 6.01
C LEU A 65 -16.59 -3.93 4.96
N ALA A 66 -17.83 -3.48 5.15
CA ALA A 66 -18.46 -2.55 4.23
C ALA A 66 -17.72 -1.19 4.16
N VAL A 67 -17.22 -0.69 5.30
CA VAL A 67 -16.45 0.57 5.34
C VAL A 67 -15.07 0.46 4.70
N THR A 68 -14.46 -0.74 4.68
CA THR A 68 -13.15 -0.96 4.03
C THR A 68 -13.26 -1.26 2.53
N ILE A 69 -14.45 -1.64 2.05
CA ILE A 69 -14.70 -1.99 0.64
C ILE A 69 -15.25 -0.81 -0.16
N ILE A 70 -15.99 0.11 0.48
CA ILE A 70 -16.48 1.36 -0.12
C ILE A 70 -15.35 2.39 -0.16
#